data_AF-A0A645EAE0-F1
#
_entry.id   AF-A0A645EAE0-F1
#
_cell.length_a   1.000
_cell.length_b   1.000
_cell.length_c   1.000
_cell.angle_alpha   90.00
_cell.angle_beta   90.00
_cell.angle_gamma   90.00
#
_symmetry.space_group_name_H-M   'P 1'
#
loop_
_entity.id
_entity.type
_entity.pdbx_description
1 polymer ?
#
loop_
_entity_poly.entity_id
_entity_poly.type
_entity_poly.pdbx_seq_one_letter_code
_entity_poly.pdbx_strand_id
1 'polypeptide(L)'
;MGLIKYVMSLMNGARLGVGAQSVGISEAAYREALKYAHERAQFGKPIIQFPAVYEMLAVIKAKLQASRALLYETTRFVDVYKSYNFIAEERKLTPEERTEAKQFQKLADMFTPMLKLMSSEYSNQNAYDSLQIHGGSGFMKEYPIERIYRDARITTIYEGTSQLQVVAAQRYVTTGGYLNQIREYEKVPVRAEFEPLKKILVRMTEQYEQAVAMVAGQENEYIDFHARRLVEMASHIVMSYLLLIDAQTDESFEKSAEIYIGKSAAWNDERYSYIKDFTASDLATFASIKEETVPEA
;
A
#
# COMPACT_ATOMS: atom_id res chain seq x y z
N MET A 1 4.17 30.30 14.09
CA MET A 1 4.44 29.03 13.38
C MET A 1 3.69 29.09 12.05
N GLY A 2 4.34 28.87 10.92
CA GLY A 2 3.79 29.21 9.59
C GLY A 2 2.66 28.28 9.11
N LEU A 3 1.72 28.85 8.34
CA LEU A 3 0.55 28.22 7.73
C LEU A 3 0.86 26.86 7.07
N ILE A 4 2.01 26.75 6.39
CA ILE A 4 2.45 25.52 5.70
C ILE A 4 2.62 24.35 6.68
N LYS A 5 3.22 24.56 7.85
CA LYS A 5 3.41 23.48 8.85
C LYS A 5 2.08 23.03 9.44
N TYR A 6 1.15 23.96 9.66
CA TYR A 6 -0.20 23.67 10.12
C TYR A 6 -0.98 22.86 9.08
N VAL A 7 -0.97 23.27 7.81
CA VAL A 7 -1.61 22.54 6.70
C VAL A 7 -1.01 21.14 6.55
N MET A 8 0.31 20.98 6.57
CA MET A 8 0.96 19.66 6.49
C MET A 8 0.57 18.74 7.65
N SER A 9 0.36 19.28 8.86
CA SER A 9 -0.10 18.50 10.01
C SER A 9 -1.55 17.98 9.86
N LEU A 10 -2.41 18.75 9.19
CA LEU A 10 -3.78 18.32 8.85
C LEU A 10 -3.77 17.20 7.80
N MET A 11 -2.81 17.22 6.88
CA MET A 11 -2.72 16.23 5.80
C MET A 11 -2.46 14.81 6.31
N ASN A 12 -1.67 14.62 7.38
CA ASN A 12 -1.45 13.29 7.95
C ASN A 12 -2.75 12.68 8.47
N GLY A 13 -3.59 13.49 9.14
CA GLY A 13 -4.90 13.06 9.61
C GLY A 13 -5.87 12.73 8.47
N ALA A 14 -5.91 13.58 7.44
CA ALA A 14 -6.76 13.37 6.27
C ALA A 14 -6.36 12.09 5.49
N ARG A 15 -5.06 11.90 5.22
CA ARG A 15 -4.52 10.68 4.58
C ARG A 15 -4.82 9.42 5.39
N LEU A 16 -4.65 9.48 6.71
CA LEU A 16 -4.98 8.37 7.60
C LEU A 16 -6.48 8.02 7.53
N GLY A 17 -7.34 9.04 7.53
CA GLY A 17 -8.79 8.87 7.40
C GLY A 17 -9.20 8.22 6.08
N VAL A 18 -8.62 8.66 4.96
CA VAL A 18 -8.84 8.04 3.65
C VAL A 18 -8.31 6.60 3.61
N GLY A 19 -7.16 6.35 4.24
CA GLY A 19 -6.63 4.99 4.37
C GLY A 19 -7.60 4.07 5.11
N ALA A 20 -8.16 4.54 6.24
CA ALA A 20 -9.16 3.81 7.00
C ALA A 20 -10.45 3.56 6.21
N GLN A 21 -10.95 4.56 5.48
CA GLN A 21 -12.11 4.40 4.58
C GLN A 21 -11.83 3.34 3.50
N SER A 22 -10.64 3.37 2.90
CA SER A 22 -10.25 2.43 1.84
C SER A 22 -10.18 0.98 2.34
N VAL A 23 -9.66 0.77 3.56
CA VAL A 23 -9.69 -0.55 4.22
C VAL A 23 -11.13 -0.98 4.53
N GLY A 24 -11.99 -0.06 5.00
CA GLY A 24 -13.41 -0.35 5.25
C GLY A 24 -14.19 -0.75 4.00
N ILE A 25 -13.98 -0.04 2.88
CA ILE A 25 -14.58 -0.35 1.58
C ILE A 25 -14.08 -1.70 1.06
N SER A 26 -12.76 -1.98 1.18
CA SER A 26 -12.17 -3.27 0.83
C SER A 26 -12.78 -4.43 1.62
N GLU A 27 -13.00 -4.23 2.93
CA GLU A 27 -13.65 -5.22 3.79
C GLU A 27 -15.09 -5.49 3.34
N ALA A 28 -15.86 -4.44 3.03
CA ALA A 28 -17.23 -4.59 2.54
C ALA A 28 -17.26 -5.34 1.20
N ALA A 29 -16.38 -5.00 0.27
CA ALA A 29 -16.24 -5.69 -1.02
C ALA A 29 -15.90 -7.18 -0.83
N TYR A 30 -14.95 -7.49 0.05
CA TYR A 30 -14.54 -8.86 0.35
C TYR A 30 -15.70 -9.69 0.92
N ARG A 31 -16.40 -9.17 1.93
CA ARG A 31 -17.50 -9.89 2.58
C ARG A 31 -18.65 -10.16 1.62
N GLU A 32 -18.99 -9.19 0.78
CA GLU A 32 -20.05 -9.34 -0.22
C GLU A 32 -19.68 -10.42 -1.24
N ALA A 33 -18.47 -10.38 -1.81
CA ALA A 33 -18.01 -11.40 -2.75
C ALA A 33 -17.89 -12.78 -2.12
N LEU A 34 -17.39 -12.88 -0.88
CA LEU A 34 -17.28 -14.16 -0.18
C LEU A 34 -18.66 -14.79 0.02
N LYS A 35 -19.62 -14.00 0.51
CA LYS A 35 -21.00 -14.44 0.69
C LYS A 35 -21.59 -14.91 -0.65
N TYR A 36 -21.52 -14.08 -1.67
CA TYR A 36 -22.06 -14.41 -2.99
C TYR A 36 -21.41 -15.69 -3.56
N ALA A 37 -20.10 -15.86 -3.41
CA ALA A 37 -19.39 -17.03 -3.93
C ALA A 37 -19.79 -18.34 -3.26
N HIS A 38 -20.19 -18.30 -1.98
CA HIS A 38 -20.72 -19.45 -1.26
C HIS A 38 -22.16 -19.79 -1.67
N GLU A 39 -22.98 -18.79 -1.98
CA GLU A 39 -24.41 -18.97 -2.27
C GLU A 39 -24.69 -19.24 -3.76
N ARG A 40 -23.93 -18.62 -4.66
CA ARG A 40 -24.14 -18.73 -6.11
C ARG A 40 -23.68 -20.08 -6.61
N ALA A 41 -24.61 -20.89 -7.13
CA ALA A 41 -24.30 -22.15 -7.80
C ALA A 41 -24.25 -22.00 -9.32
N GLN A 42 -23.19 -22.51 -9.95
CA GLN A 42 -23.08 -22.71 -11.40
C GLN A 42 -22.39 -24.03 -11.69
N PHE A 43 -22.76 -24.66 -12.81
CA PHE A 43 -22.23 -25.98 -13.20
C PHE A 43 -22.33 -27.02 -12.08
N GLY A 44 -23.44 -27.00 -11.34
CA GLY A 44 -23.76 -27.99 -10.31
C GLY A 44 -23.06 -27.78 -8.95
N LYS A 45 -22.31 -26.69 -8.73
CA LYS A 45 -21.67 -26.42 -7.43
C LYS A 45 -21.55 -24.92 -7.11
N PRO A 46 -21.39 -24.53 -5.84
CA PRO A 46 -21.05 -23.16 -5.45
C PRO A 46 -19.82 -22.64 -6.19
N ILE A 47 -19.84 -21.39 -6.64
CA ILE A 47 -18.76 -20.83 -7.47
C ILE A 47 -17.44 -20.71 -6.70
N ILE A 48 -17.46 -20.64 -5.37
CA ILE A 48 -16.24 -20.68 -4.56
C ILE A 48 -15.42 -21.96 -4.77
N GLN A 49 -16.02 -23.04 -5.29
CA GLN A 49 -15.30 -24.29 -5.61
C GLN A 49 -14.53 -24.26 -6.94
N PHE A 50 -14.52 -23.12 -7.66
CA PHE A 50 -13.71 -22.94 -8.86
C PHE A 50 -12.40 -22.22 -8.52
N PRO A 51 -11.24 -22.71 -8.98
CA PRO A 51 -9.94 -22.11 -8.72
C PRO A 51 -9.84 -20.61 -9.00
N ALA A 52 -10.35 -20.18 -10.15
CA ALA A 52 -10.33 -18.77 -10.51
C ALA A 52 -11.08 -17.88 -9.51
N VAL A 53 -12.15 -18.39 -8.87
CA VAL A 53 -12.95 -17.61 -7.91
C VAL A 53 -12.30 -17.57 -6.54
N TYR A 54 -11.87 -18.73 -6.00
CA TYR A 54 -11.22 -18.72 -4.69
C TYR A 54 -9.86 -18.03 -4.72
N GLU A 55 -9.15 -18.03 -5.86
CA GLU A 55 -7.91 -17.26 -6.02
C GLU A 55 -8.19 -15.76 -5.86
N MET A 56 -9.18 -15.22 -6.59
CA MET A 56 -9.57 -13.82 -6.46
C MET A 56 -9.93 -13.46 -5.01
N LEU A 57 -10.75 -14.28 -4.36
CA LEU A 57 -11.13 -14.06 -2.95
C LEU A 57 -9.93 -14.09 -2.00
N ALA A 58 -9.02 -15.04 -2.18
CA ALA A 58 -7.83 -15.17 -1.34
C ALA A 58 -6.88 -13.98 -1.55
N VAL A 59 -6.74 -13.49 -2.77
CA VAL A 59 -5.95 -12.28 -3.08
C VAL A 59 -6.59 -11.02 -2.50
N ILE A 60 -7.92 -10.86 -2.60
CA ILE A 60 -8.63 -9.75 -1.96
C ILE A 60 -8.37 -9.78 -0.45
N LYS A 61 -8.54 -10.94 0.20
CA LYS A 61 -8.31 -11.09 1.65
C LYS A 61 -6.88 -10.73 2.03
N ALA A 62 -5.91 -11.21 1.26
CA ALA A 62 -4.49 -10.95 1.52
C ALA A 62 -4.15 -9.46 1.41
N LYS A 63 -4.59 -8.79 0.35
CA LYS A 63 -4.44 -7.33 0.19
C LYS A 63 -5.14 -6.55 1.31
N LEU A 64 -6.33 -6.97 1.71
CA LEU A 64 -7.12 -6.34 2.78
C LEU A 64 -6.40 -6.45 4.13
N GLN A 65 -5.92 -7.63 4.51
CA GLN A 65 -5.19 -7.81 5.77
C GLN A 65 -3.85 -7.06 5.74
N ALA A 66 -3.12 -7.08 4.63
CA ALA A 66 -1.90 -6.28 4.47
C ALA A 66 -2.17 -4.76 4.62
N SER A 67 -3.27 -4.27 4.03
CA SER A 67 -3.68 -2.86 4.15
C SER A 67 -4.08 -2.50 5.59
N ARG A 68 -4.72 -3.43 6.30
CA ARG A 68 -5.13 -3.26 7.68
C ARG A 68 -3.91 -3.21 8.62
N ALA A 69 -2.92 -4.07 8.40
CA ALA A 69 -1.66 -4.05 9.13
C ALA A 69 -0.93 -2.70 8.95
N LEU A 70 -0.83 -2.23 7.70
CA LEU A 70 -0.26 -0.91 7.39
C LEU A 70 -1.05 0.24 8.03
N LEU A 71 -2.38 0.17 8.03
CA LEU A 71 -3.25 1.17 8.66
C LEU A 71 -2.96 1.26 10.16
N TYR A 72 -2.90 0.14 10.87
CA TYR A 72 -2.68 0.13 12.31
C TYR A 72 -1.27 0.59 12.68
N GLU A 73 -0.24 0.17 11.95
CA GLU A 73 1.11 0.66 12.21
C GLU A 73 1.23 2.17 11.94
N THR A 74 0.64 2.65 10.85
CA THR A 74 0.61 4.09 10.56
C THR A 74 -0.19 4.86 11.60
N THR A 75 -1.30 4.31 12.08
CA THR A 75 -2.12 4.91 13.15
C THR A 75 -1.31 5.03 14.43
N ARG A 76 -0.57 3.98 14.82
CA ARG A 76 0.35 4.01 15.96
C ARG A 76 1.36 5.14 15.84
N PHE A 77 1.96 5.33 14.67
CA PHE A 77 2.89 6.43 14.46
C PHE A 77 2.24 7.80 14.65
N VAL A 78 1.05 7.99 14.08
CA VAL A 78 0.30 9.23 14.17
C VAL A 78 -0.14 9.54 15.60
N ASP A 79 -0.61 8.52 16.31
CA ASP A 79 -1.13 8.63 17.66
C ASP A 79 -0.04 9.02 18.66
N VAL A 80 1.13 8.37 18.58
CA VAL A 80 2.26 8.65 19.49
C VAL A 80 2.77 10.09 19.33
N TYR A 81 3.01 10.56 18.10
CA TYR A 81 3.52 11.93 17.94
C TYR A 81 2.47 12.98 18.33
N LYS A 82 1.18 12.72 18.09
CA LYS A 82 0.10 13.64 18.50
C LYS A 82 -0.04 13.68 20.03
N SER A 83 0.08 12.53 20.69
CA SER A 83 0.12 12.46 22.15
C SER A 83 1.22 13.34 22.72
N TYR A 84 2.41 13.31 22.12
CA TYR A 84 3.50 14.22 22.52
C TYR A 84 3.19 15.70 22.27
N ASN A 85 2.47 16.04 21.20
CA ASN A 85 2.04 17.41 20.97
C ASN A 85 1.06 17.88 22.06
N PHE A 86 0.11 17.04 22.49
CA PHE A 86 -0.80 17.36 23.59
C PHE A 86 -0.06 17.55 24.91
N ILE A 87 0.88 16.64 25.25
CA ILE A 87 1.71 16.79 26.44
C ILE A 87 2.51 18.10 26.40
N ALA A 88 2.99 18.50 25.22
CA ALA A 88 3.76 19.73 25.02
C ALA A 88 2.94 21.02 25.24
N GLU A 89 1.60 20.95 25.17
CA GLU A 89 0.70 22.06 25.50
C GLU A 89 0.62 22.29 27.01
N GLU A 90 0.75 21.23 27.81
CA GLU A 90 0.66 21.28 29.28
C GLU A 90 2.02 21.49 29.96
N ARG A 91 3.09 20.88 29.42
CA ARG A 91 4.44 20.98 29.99
C ARG A 91 5.53 20.88 28.92
N LYS A 92 6.75 21.29 29.27
CA LYS A 92 7.90 21.05 28.39
C LYS A 92 8.21 19.55 28.32
N LEU A 93 8.42 19.05 27.11
CA LEU A 93 8.92 17.70 26.87
C LEU A 93 10.38 17.57 27.34
N THR A 94 10.72 16.43 27.93
CA THR A 94 12.11 16.07 28.24
C THR A 94 12.92 15.89 26.94
N PRO A 95 14.27 15.88 27.00
CA PRO A 95 15.09 15.60 25.83
C PRO A 95 14.76 14.27 25.15
N GLU A 96 14.44 13.24 25.93
CA GLU A 96 14.09 11.89 25.46
C GLU A 96 12.74 11.90 24.75
N GLU A 97 11.70 12.46 25.38
CA GLU A 97 10.36 12.60 24.80
C GLU A 97 10.39 13.41 23.51
N ARG A 98 11.20 14.48 23.47
CA ARG A 98 11.38 15.29 22.25
C ARG A 98 12.02 14.50 21.12
N THR A 99 12.95 13.60 21.44
CA THR A 99 13.64 12.76 20.46
C THR A 99 12.67 11.73 19.89
N GLU A 100 11.92 11.06 20.76
CA GLU A 100 10.90 10.09 20.36
C GLU A 100 9.76 10.75 19.56
N ALA A 101 9.26 11.90 20.00
CA ALA A 101 8.24 12.65 19.28
C ALA A 101 8.66 13.00 17.84
N LYS A 102 9.93 13.40 17.65
CA LYS A 102 10.48 13.67 16.31
C LYS A 102 10.58 12.40 15.46
N GLN A 103 10.97 11.29 16.07
CA GLN A 103 11.05 9.99 15.38
C GLN A 103 9.67 9.57 14.88
N PHE A 104 8.65 9.57 15.75
CA PHE A 104 7.30 9.19 15.37
C PHE A 104 6.64 10.16 14.39
N GLN A 105 6.92 11.47 14.49
CA GLN A 105 6.48 12.44 13.48
C GLN A 105 7.08 12.10 12.11
N LYS A 106 8.39 11.77 12.03
CA LYS A 106 9.04 11.38 10.77
C LYS A 106 8.43 10.10 10.20
N LEU A 107 8.16 9.11 11.04
CA LEU A 107 7.50 7.86 10.63
C LEU A 107 6.08 8.14 10.12
N ALA A 108 5.30 8.99 10.80
CA ALA A 108 3.97 9.36 10.35
C ALA A 108 3.98 10.11 9.01
N ASP A 109 4.89 11.08 8.83
CA ASP A 109 5.02 11.83 7.58
C ASP A 109 5.41 10.93 6.40
N MET A 110 6.12 9.83 6.68
CA MET A 110 6.54 8.84 5.71
C MET A 110 5.43 7.83 5.39
N PHE A 111 4.76 7.29 6.42
CA PHE A 111 3.80 6.21 6.26
C PHE A 111 2.40 6.67 5.86
N THR A 112 1.97 7.88 6.21
CA THR A 112 0.62 8.35 5.84
C THR A 112 0.39 8.47 4.33
N PRO A 113 1.32 8.98 3.48
CA PRO A 113 1.12 8.95 2.03
C PRO A 113 1.21 7.53 1.46
N MET A 114 2.12 6.68 1.98
CA MET A 114 2.22 5.26 1.61
C MET A 114 0.90 4.52 1.89
N LEU A 115 0.36 4.67 3.09
CA LEU A 115 -0.91 4.07 3.49
C LEU A 115 -2.02 4.51 2.54
N LYS A 116 -2.18 5.83 2.33
CA LYS A 116 -3.25 6.34 1.48
C LYS A 116 -3.11 5.81 0.06
N LEU A 117 -1.90 5.82 -0.50
CA LEU A 117 -1.61 5.26 -1.82
C LEU A 117 -2.04 3.80 -1.91
N MET A 118 -1.45 2.92 -1.09
CA MET A 118 -1.64 1.48 -1.21
C MET A 118 -3.07 1.04 -0.91
N SER A 119 -3.62 1.53 0.21
CA SER A 119 -4.97 1.11 0.63
C SER A 119 -6.05 1.59 -0.33
N SER A 120 -5.94 2.79 -0.91
CA SER A 120 -6.93 3.30 -1.87
C SER A 120 -6.84 2.59 -3.23
N GLU A 121 -5.63 2.31 -3.73
CA GLU A 121 -5.43 1.51 -4.94
C GLU A 121 -5.93 0.08 -4.77
N TYR A 122 -5.65 -0.56 -3.63
CA TYR A 122 -6.19 -1.88 -3.32
C TYR A 122 -7.69 -1.87 -3.09
N SER A 123 -8.27 -0.82 -2.53
CA SER A 123 -9.73 -0.67 -2.44
C SER A 123 -10.39 -0.72 -3.82
N ASN A 124 -9.81 -0.02 -4.80
CA ASN A 124 -10.29 -0.05 -6.18
C ASN A 124 -10.16 -1.45 -6.80
N GLN A 125 -9.00 -2.09 -6.67
CA GLN A 125 -8.76 -3.42 -7.21
C GLN A 125 -9.66 -4.48 -6.54
N ASN A 126 -9.81 -4.44 -5.23
CA ASN A 126 -10.61 -5.39 -4.47
C ASN A 126 -12.10 -5.23 -4.78
N ALA A 127 -12.59 -3.99 -4.94
CA ALA A 127 -13.96 -3.75 -5.36
C ALA A 127 -14.19 -4.20 -6.81
N TYR A 128 -13.21 -4.02 -7.70
CA TYR A 128 -13.25 -4.54 -9.07
C TYR A 128 -13.36 -6.08 -9.08
N ASP A 129 -12.46 -6.77 -8.39
CA ASP A 129 -12.44 -8.23 -8.33
C ASP A 129 -13.72 -8.77 -7.65
N SER A 130 -14.20 -8.08 -6.62
CA SER A 130 -15.46 -8.42 -5.96
C SER A 130 -16.65 -8.29 -6.92
N LEU A 131 -16.75 -7.22 -7.71
CA LEU A 131 -17.78 -7.08 -8.73
C LEU A 131 -17.67 -8.19 -9.78
N GLN A 132 -16.46 -8.52 -10.20
CA GLN A 132 -16.20 -9.58 -11.18
C GLN A 132 -16.63 -10.97 -10.67
N ILE A 133 -16.50 -11.26 -9.38
CA ILE A 133 -17.02 -12.51 -8.75
C ILE A 133 -18.56 -12.59 -8.85
N HIS A 134 -19.25 -11.45 -8.81
CA HIS A 134 -20.69 -11.40 -9.00
C HIS A 134 -21.13 -11.60 -10.46
N GLY A 135 -20.21 -11.43 -11.41
CA GLY A 135 -20.51 -11.44 -12.84
C GLY A 135 -21.51 -10.34 -13.22
N GLY A 136 -22.41 -10.63 -14.18
CA GLY A 136 -23.41 -9.65 -14.63
C GLY A 136 -24.32 -9.14 -13.51
N SER A 137 -24.60 -9.97 -12.50
CA SER A 137 -25.39 -9.55 -11.34
C SER A 137 -24.73 -8.43 -10.53
N GLY A 138 -23.40 -8.37 -10.50
CA GLY A 138 -22.65 -7.31 -9.82
C GLY A 138 -22.79 -5.93 -10.46
N PHE A 139 -23.24 -5.86 -11.71
CA PHE A 139 -23.52 -4.60 -12.40
C PHE A 139 -24.94 -4.07 -12.11
N MET A 140 -25.81 -4.92 -11.54
CA MET A 140 -27.19 -4.58 -11.22
C MET A 140 -27.28 -3.98 -9.81
N LYS A 141 -28.24 -3.08 -9.60
CA LYS A 141 -28.47 -2.41 -8.29
C LYS A 141 -29.03 -3.32 -7.19
N GLU A 142 -29.27 -4.58 -7.49
CA GLU A 142 -29.73 -5.59 -6.53
C GLU A 142 -28.64 -5.96 -5.52
N TYR A 143 -27.37 -5.91 -5.94
CA TYR A 143 -26.22 -6.17 -5.08
C TYR A 143 -25.51 -4.87 -4.72
N PRO A 144 -25.05 -4.71 -3.47
CA PRO A 144 -24.39 -3.48 -3.03
C PRO A 144 -23.03 -3.24 -3.70
N ILE A 145 -22.48 -4.24 -4.41
CA ILE A 145 -21.14 -4.18 -4.98
C ILE A 145 -20.97 -3.08 -6.04
N GLU A 146 -21.99 -2.75 -6.83
CA GLU A 146 -21.91 -1.62 -7.78
C GLU A 146 -21.66 -0.29 -7.05
N ARG A 147 -22.33 -0.11 -5.90
CA ARG A 147 -22.16 1.09 -5.07
C ARG A 147 -20.80 1.09 -4.41
N ILE A 148 -20.38 -0.03 -3.84
CA ILE A 148 -19.05 -0.20 -3.22
C ILE A 148 -17.95 0.13 -4.24
N TYR A 149 -18.10 -0.31 -5.50
CA TYR A 149 -17.16 0.00 -6.58
C TYR A 149 -17.06 1.51 -6.85
N ARG A 150 -18.20 2.20 -6.93
CA ARG A 150 -18.22 3.67 -7.09
C ARG A 150 -17.61 4.40 -5.89
N ASP A 151 -17.92 3.93 -4.68
CA ASP A 151 -17.38 4.50 -3.44
C ASP A 151 -15.86 4.26 -3.32
N ALA A 152 -15.35 3.13 -3.82
CA ALA A 152 -13.90 2.89 -3.89
C ALA A 152 -13.20 3.90 -4.79
N ARG A 153 -13.83 4.31 -5.89
CA ARG A 153 -13.20 5.16 -6.92
C ARG A 153 -12.72 6.51 -6.40
N ILE A 154 -13.49 7.14 -5.51
CA ILE A 154 -13.14 8.48 -5.01
C ILE A 154 -11.88 8.47 -4.13
N THR A 155 -11.57 7.33 -3.49
CA THR A 155 -10.47 7.23 -2.52
C THR A 155 -9.10 7.48 -3.13
N THR A 156 -8.89 7.17 -4.41
CA THR A 156 -7.63 7.43 -5.12
C THR A 156 -7.55 8.85 -5.69
N ILE A 157 -8.60 9.67 -5.55
CA ILE A 157 -8.71 11.00 -6.15
C ILE A 157 -8.63 12.12 -5.11
N TYR A 158 -9.53 12.13 -4.11
CA TYR A 158 -9.58 13.21 -3.13
C TYR A 158 -8.40 13.16 -2.13
N GLU A 159 -8.21 14.23 -1.35
CA GLU A 159 -7.12 14.34 -0.37
C GLU A 159 -5.73 14.01 -0.95
N GLY A 160 -5.57 14.37 -2.24
CA GLY A 160 -4.39 14.12 -3.06
C GLY A 160 -4.47 12.79 -3.81
N THR A 161 -4.34 12.85 -5.13
CA THR A 161 -4.33 11.68 -6.03
C THR A 161 -3.23 10.69 -5.67
N SER A 162 -3.30 9.45 -6.17
CA SER A 162 -2.21 8.47 -6.02
C SER A 162 -0.85 9.05 -6.44
N GLN A 163 -0.80 9.82 -7.53
CA GLN A 163 0.42 10.50 -8.00
C GLN A 163 0.93 11.52 -6.98
N LEU A 164 0.06 12.32 -6.36
CA LEU A 164 0.48 13.26 -5.31
C LEU A 164 0.95 12.54 -4.05
N GLN A 165 0.41 11.36 -3.73
CA GLN A 165 0.94 10.56 -2.63
C GLN A 165 2.34 10.00 -2.94
N VAL A 166 2.58 9.59 -4.19
CA VAL A 166 3.92 9.20 -4.64
C VAL A 166 4.90 10.35 -4.47
N VAL A 167 4.55 11.57 -4.90
CA VAL A 167 5.39 12.76 -4.72
C VAL A 167 5.65 13.05 -3.23
N ALA A 168 4.64 12.87 -2.36
CA ALA A 168 4.83 13.04 -0.92
C ALA A 168 5.74 11.95 -0.30
N ALA A 169 5.70 10.74 -0.85
CA ALA A 169 6.46 9.58 -0.40
C ALA A 169 7.89 9.52 -0.96
N GLN A 170 8.15 10.06 -2.16
CA GLN A 170 9.38 9.78 -2.91
C GLN A 170 10.65 10.23 -2.20
N ARG A 171 10.59 11.33 -1.43
CA ARG A 171 11.76 11.81 -0.66
C ARG A 171 12.26 10.78 0.36
N TYR A 172 11.38 9.91 0.85
CA TYR A 172 11.75 8.88 1.83
C TYR A 172 12.39 7.65 1.20
N VAL A 173 12.24 7.49 -0.12
CA VAL A 173 13.01 6.54 -0.91
C VAL A 173 14.46 7.03 -1.00
N THR A 174 14.68 8.24 -1.50
CA THR A 174 16.03 8.78 -1.75
C THR A 174 16.82 9.06 -0.47
N THR A 175 16.16 9.44 0.62
CA THR A 175 16.81 9.63 1.93
C THR A 175 17.03 8.34 2.71
N GLY A 176 16.62 7.18 2.17
CA GLY A 176 16.75 5.88 2.84
C GLY A 176 15.78 5.66 4.01
N GLY A 177 14.79 6.53 4.20
CA GLY A 177 13.82 6.44 5.29
C GLY A 177 13.07 5.11 5.30
N TYR A 178 12.56 4.68 4.14
CA TYR A 178 11.88 3.39 4.03
C TYR A 178 12.83 2.21 4.24
N LEU A 179 14.03 2.25 3.64
CA LEU A 179 15.02 1.18 3.79
C LEU A 179 15.38 0.97 5.26
N ASN A 180 15.66 2.05 5.99
CA ASN A 180 15.96 1.98 7.42
C ASN A 180 14.82 1.33 8.20
N GLN A 181 13.57 1.75 7.96
CA GLN A 181 12.43 1.15 8.66
C GLN A 181 12.19 -0.31 8.28
N ILE A 182 12.38 -0.68 7.01
CA ILE A 182 12.33 -2.08 6.56
C ILE A 182 13.36 -2.92 7.32
N ARG A 183 14.60 -2.42 7.47
CA ARG A 183 15.64 -3.10 8.24
C ARG A 183 15.31 -3.20 9.74
N GLU A 184 14.53 -2.27 10.31
CA GLU A 184 14.01 -2.43 11.67
C GLU A 184 13.00 -3.59 11.78
N TYR A 185 12.08 -3.73 10.81
CA TYR A 185 11.17 -4.88 10.79
C TYR A 185 11.91 -6.21 10.55
N GLU A 186 12.96 -6.21 9.74
CA GLU A 186 13.79 -7.39 9.47
C GLU A 186 14.44 -7.97 10.75
N LYS A 187 14.76 -7.12 11.74
CA LYS A 187 15.34 -7.56 13.02
C LYS A 187 14.38 -8.38 13.88
N VAL A 188 13.07 -8.30 13.62
CA VAL A 188 12.08 -9.05 14.40
C VAL A 188 12.30 -10.56 14.16
N PRO A 189 12.52 -11.36 15.20
CA PRO A 189 12.64 -12.81 15.05
C PRO A 189 11.32 -13.40 14.57
N VAL A 190 11.38 -14.46 13.78
CA VAL A 190 10.19 -15.16 13.27
C VAL A 190 10.16 -16.61 13.74
N ARG A 191 8.96 -17.18 13.82
CA ARG A 191 8.79 -18.63 14.03
C ARG A 191 9.52 -19.42 12.93
N ALA A 192 9.99 -20.62 13.24
CA ALA A 192 10.84 -21.41 12.34
C ALA A 192 10.16 -21.70 10.99
N GLU A 193 8.85 -21.91 10.99
CA GLU A 193 8.01 -22.09 9.81
C GLU A 193 7.96 -20.87 8.88
N PHE A 194 8.25 -19.67 9.38
CA PHE A 194 8.23 -18.42 8.64
C PHE A 194 9.60 -17.96 8.14
N GLU A 195 10.68 -18.65 8.51
CA GLU A 195 12.02 -18.38 7.98
C GLU A 195 12.10 -18.39 6.45
N PRO A 196 11.42 -19.30 5.72
CA PRO A 196 11.36 -19.23 4.25
C PRO A 196 10.72 -17.94 3.74
N LEU A 197 9.63 -17.46 4.38
CA LEU A 197 8.98 -16.20 4.01
C LEU A 197 9.90 -15.01 4.30
N LYS A 198 10.56 -15.00 5.46
CA LYS A 198 11.53 -13.95 5.82
C LYS A 198 12.67 -13.85 4.81
N LYS A 199 13.22 -14.98 4.33
CA LYS A 199 14.25 -14.98 3.27
C LYS A 199 13.79 -14.31 1.98
N ILE A 200 12.52 -14.49 1.61
CA ILE A 200 11.94 -13.79 0.45
C ILE A 200 11.93 -12.27 0.70
N LEU A 201 11.56 -11.82 1.90
CA LEU A 201 11.53 -10.40 2.25
C LEU A 201 12.92 -9.76 2.26
N VAL A 202 13.94 -10.49 2.73
CA VAL A 202 15.34 -10.05 2.67
C VAL A 202 15.76 -9.85 1.21
N ARG A 203 15.50 -10.82 0.33
CA ARG A 203 15.77 -10.71 -1.11
C ARG A 203 15.06 -9.52 -1.75
N MET A 204 13.77 -9.33 -1.44
CA MET A 204 13.00 -8.18 -1.95
C MET A 204 13.62 -6.85 -1.49
N THR A 205 14.10 -6.80 -0.24
CA THR A 205 14.76 -5.63 0.36
C THR A 205 16.07 -5.32 -0.35
N GLU A 206 16.88 -6.33 -0.65
CA GLU A 206 18.13 -6.17 -1.41
C GLU A 206 17.87 -5.66 -2.83
N GLN A 207 16.85 -6.20 -3.52
CA GLN A 207 16.43 -5.71 -4.83
C GLN A 207 15.96 -4.26 -4.79
N TYR A 208 15.18 -3.88 -3.76
CA TYR A 208 14.75 -2.50 -3.56
C TYR A 208 15.94 -1.57 -3.34
N GLU A 209 16.88 -1.94 -2.48
CA GLU A 209 18.10 -1.16 -2.22
C GLU A 209 18.92 -0.93 -3.51
N GLN A 210 19.10 -1.98 -4.31
CA GLN A 210 19.77 -1.88 -5.60
C GLN A 210 19.00 -0.99 -6.60
N ALA A 211 17.68 -1.14 -6.69
CA ALA A 211 16.85 -0.33 -7.58
C ALA A 211 16.90 1.17 -7.19
N VAL A 212 16.89 1.49 -5.90
CA VAL A 212 17.07 2.86 -5.42
C VAL A 212 18.44 3.39 -5.83
N ALA A 213 19.50 2.61 -5.67
CA ALA A 213 20.85 3.02 -6.07
C ALA A 213 20.98 3.30 -7.58
N MET A 214 20.30 2.54 -8.44
CA MET A 214 20.28 2.75 -9.89
C MET A 214 19.61 4.08 -10.28
N VAL A 215 18.54 4.46 -9.57
CA VAL A 215 17.73 5.64 -9.89
C VAL A 215 18.25 6.93 -9.23
N ALA A 216 18.74 6.86 -7.99
CA ALA A 216 19.02 8.04 -7.16
C ALA A 216 20.09 8.99 -7.71
N GLY A 217 20.96 8.52 -8.62
CA GLY A 217 22.00 9.34 -9.26
C GLY A 217 21.62 9.94 -10.62
N GLN A 218 20.39 9.72 -11.09
CA GLN A 218 19.92 10.14 -12.41
C GLN A 218 19.32 11.56 -12.40
N GLU A 219 18.92 12.06 -13.57
CA GLU A 219 18.22 13.35 -13.68
C GLU A 219 16.83 13.32 -13.03
N ASN A 220 16.32 14.50 -12.65
CA ASN A 220 15.06 14.62 -11.91
C ASN A 220 13.86 13.97 -12.64
N GLU A 221 13.73 14.14 -13.96
CA GLU A 221 12.63 13.53 -14.73
C GLU A 221 12.69 11.99 -14.67
N TYR A 222 13.90 11.42 -14.71
CA TYR A 222 14.10 9.97 -14.58
C TYR A 222 13.76 9.48 -13.17
N ILE A 223 14.19 10.22 -12.13
CA ILE A 223 13.84 9.91 -10.73
C ILE A 223 12.31 9.94 -10.55
N ASP A 224 11.66 11.00 -11.00
CA ASP A 224 10.22 11.18 -10.87
C ASP A 224 9.44 10.11 -11.67
N PHE A 225 9.93 9.71 -12.84
CA PHE A 225 9.33 8.63 -13.63
C PHE A 225 9.34 7.28 -12.91
N HIS A 226 10.42 6.98 -12.17
CA HIS A 226 10.54 5.75 -11.38
C HIS A 226 10.00 5.85 -9.96
N ALA A 227 9.63 7.05 -9.48
CA ALA A 227 9.22 7.28 -8.10
C ALA A 227 8.08 6.37 -7.65
N ARG A 228 7.04 6.18 -8.46
CA ARG A 228 5.91 5.29 -8.12
C ARG A 228 6.38 3.87 -7.90
N ARG A 229 7.24 3.35 -8.78
CA ARG A 229 7.75 1.98 -8.71
C ARG A 229 8.53 1.76 -7.41
N LEU A 230 9.43 2.68 -7.08
CA LEU A 230 10.24 2.58 -5.86
C LEU A 230 9.39 2.72 -4.58
N VAL A 231 8.43 3.64 -4.57
CA VAL A 231 7.50 3.80 -3.43
C VAL A 231 6.66 2.53 -3.25
N GLU A 232 6.12 1.96 -4.33
CA GLU A 232 5.32 0.73 -4.27
C GLU A 232 6.19 -0.49 -3.89
N MET A 233 7.44 -0.61 -4.37
CA MET A 233 8.38 -1.64 -3.92
C MET A 233 8.58 -1.58 -2.39
N ALA A 234 8.91 -0.41 -1.86
CA ALA A 234 9.03 -0.21 -0.42
C ALA A 234 7.73 -0.57 0.32
N SER A 235 6.58 -0.18 -0.24
CA SER A 235 5.27 -0.43 0.34
C SER A 235 4.94 -1.92 0.43
N HIS A 236 5.18 -2.66 -0.65
CA HIS A 236 5.00 -4.10 -0.71
C HIS A 236 5.86 -4.83 0.32
N ILE A 237 7.12 -4.41 0.48
CA ILE A 237 8.04 -4.98 1.48
C ILE A 237 7.55 -4.67 2.90
N VAL A 238 7.23 -3.42 3.20
CA VAL A 238 6.69 -2.99 4.51
C VAL A 238 5.43 -3.77 4.86
N MET A 239 4.44 -3.80 3.97
CA MET A 239 3.18 -4.51 4.19
C MET A 239 3.40 -6.01 4.39
N SER A 240 4.38 -6.60 3.69
CA SER A 240 4.74 -8.00 3.84
C SER A 240 5.38 -8.31 5.19
N TYR A 241 6.28 -7.46 5.68
CA TYR A 241 6.85 -7.60 7.02
C TYR A 241 5.78 -7.45 8.11
N LEU A 242 4.92 -6.44 8.01
CA LEU A 242 3.84 -6.24 8.98
C LEU A 242 2.89 -7.44 9.02
N LEU A 243 2.50 -7.97 7.86
CA LEU A 243 1.63 -9.13 7.78
C LEU A 243 2.30 -10.41 8.32
N LEU A 244 3.61 -10.56 8.12
CA LEU A 244 4.38 -11.66 8.71
C LEU A 244 4.47 -11.54 10.24
N ILE A 245 4.61 -10.31 10.76
CA ILE A 245 4.61 -10.02 12.20
C ILE A 245 3.24 -10.34 12.80
N ASP A 246 2.15 -9.89 12.19
CA ASP A 246 0.79 -10.20 12.64
C ASP A 246 0.53 -11.71 12.66
N ALA A 247 0.98 -12.43 11.62
CA ALA A 247 0.90 -13.88 11.54
C ALA A 247 1.68 -14.61 12.65
N GLN A 248 2.63 -13.98 13.33
CA GLN A 248 3.26 -14.58 14.51
C GLN A 248 2.34 -14.65 15.73
N THR A 249 1.37 -13.74 15.80
CA THR A 249 0.48 -13.58 16.95
C THR A 249 -0.93 -14.15 16.69
N ASP A 250 -1.35 -14.18 15.44
CA ASP A 250 -2.68 -14.64 15.02
C ASP A 250 -2.59 -15.46 13.73
N GLU A 251 -2.92 -16.75 13.85
CA GLU A 251 -2.85 -17.73 12.76
C GLU A 251 -3.77 -17.36 11.58
N SER A 252 -4.80 -16.53 11.80
CA SER A 252 -5.73 -16.09 10.75
C SER A 252 -5.07 -15.23 9.66
N PHE A 253 -3.85 -14.74 9.91
CA PHE A 253 -3.04 -13.98 8.95
C PHE A 253 -2.08 -14.86 8.15
N GLU A 254 -1.82 -16.11 8.54
CA GLU A 254 -0.78 -16.96 7.91
C GLU A 254 -0.99 -17.14 6.41
N LYS A 255 -2.21 -17.53 6.00
CA LYS A 255 -2.52 -17.74 4.59
C LYS A 255 -2.46 -16.46 3.78
N SER A 256 -2.81 -15.33 4.38
CA SER A 256 -2.64 -14.04 3.73
C SER A 256 -1.18 -13.63 3.64
N ALA A 257 -0.35 -13.93 4.64
CA ALA A 257 1.09 -13.70 4.60
C ALA A 257 1.73 -14.51 3.46
N GLU A 258 1.47 -15.83 3.39
CA GLU A 258 1.97 -16.71 2.32
C GLU A 258 1.59 -16.16 0.92
N ILE A 259 0.32 -15.84 0.71
CA ILE A 259 -0.20 -15.36 -0.58
C ILE A 259 0.34 -13.98 -0.93
N TYR A 260 0.28 -13.04 0.02
CA TYR A 260 0.68 -11.66 -0.23
C TYR A 260 2.19 -11.54 -0.46
N ILE A 261 3.00 -12.27 0.31
CA ILE A 261 4.46 -12.28 0.17
C ILE A 261 4.84 -12.90 -1.18
N GLY A 262 4.24 -14.04 -1.55
CA GLY A 262 4.51 -14.68 -2.84
C GLY A 262 4.19 -13.76 -4.03
N LYS A 263 3.03 -13.10 -4.01
CA LYS A 263 2.65 -12.14 -5.07
C LYS A 263 3.50 -10.87 -5.06
N SER A 264 3.83 -10.36 -3.88
CA SER A 264 4.68 -9.18 -3.73
C SER A 264 6.10 -9.45 -4.22
N ALA A 265 6.63 -10.65 -4.00
CA ALA A 265 7.93 -11.06 -4.51
C ALA A 265 7.98 -11.08 -6.05
N ALA A 266 6.98 -11.68 -6.70
CA ALA A 266 6.88 -11.69 -8.16
C ALA A 266 6.73 -10.27 -8.74
N TRP A 267 5.91 -9.43 -8.11
CA TRP A 267 5.75 -8.03 -8.50
C TRP A 267 7.05 -7.24 -8.33
N ASN A 268 7.80 -7.48 -7.24
CA ASN A 268 9.08 -6.84 -6.98
C ASN A 268 10.14 -7.26 -8.02
N ASP A 269 10.19 -8.54 -8.39
CA ASP A 269 11.07 -9.07 -9.42
C ASP A 269 10.80 -8.39 -10.78
N GLU A 270 9.51 -8.19 -11.14
CA GLU A 270 9.09 -7.47 -12.35
C GLU A 270 9.60 -6.02 -12.34
N ARG A 271 9.37 -5.27 -11.26
CA ARG A 271 9.81 -3.86 -11.17
C ARG A 271 11.31 -3.69 -11.11
N TYR A 272 12.00 -4.57 -10.37
CA TYR A 272 13.44 -4.57 -10.33
C TYR A 272 14.04 -4.80 -11.72
N SER A 273 13.55 -5.81 -12.44
CA SER A 273 14.00 -6.09 -13.81
C SER A 273 13.73 -4.91 -14.73
N TYR A 274 12.52 -4.33 -14.67
CA TYR A 274 12.20 -3.15 -15.45
C TYR A 274 13.14 -1.97 -15.17
N ILE A 275 13.39 -1.62 -13.90
CA ILE A 275 14.29 -0.51 -13.54
C ILE A 275 15.72 -0.79 -14.02
N LYS A 276 16.21 -2.01 -13.83
CA LYS A 276 17.56 -2.42 -14.19
C LYS A 276 17.83 -2.27 -15.68
N ASP A 277 16.85 -2.59 -16.52
CA ASP A 277 17.00 -2.60 -17.98
C ASP A 277 16.53 -1.27 -18.63
N PHE A 278 16.01 -0.31 -17.85
CA PHE A 278 15.44 0.94 -18.36
C PHE A 278 16.47 2.06 -18.51
N THR A 279 16.44 2.73 -19.67
CA THR A 279 17.40 3.78 -20.06
C THR A 279 16.74 5.15 -20.24
N ALA A 280 17.55 6.20 -20.37
CA ALA A 280 17.07 7.54 -20.70
C ALA A 280 16.39 7.61 -22.09
N SER A 281 16.80 6.75 -23.03
CA SER A 281 16.15 6.66 -24.34
C SER A 281 14.73 6.07 -24.24
N ASP A 282 14.53 5.13 -23.33
CA ASP A 282 13.21 4.57 -23.06
C ASP A 282 12.29 5.65 -22.49
N LEU A 283 12.78 6.48 -21.56
CA LEU A 283 12.03 7.62 -21.02
C LEU A 283 11.58 8.59 -22.11
N ALA A 284 12.47 8.94 -23.04
CA ALA A 284 12.14 9.81 -24.17
C ALA A 284 11.00 9.23 -25.04
N THR A 285 10.94 7.90 -25.17
CA THR A 285 9.86 7.22 -25.90
C THR A 285 8.50 7.43 -25.22
N PHE A 286 8.44 7.37 -23.88
CA PHE A 286 7.20 7.70 -23.14
C PHE A 286 6.84 9.18 -23.25
N ALA A 287 7.84 10.07 -23.32
CA ALA A 287 7.62 11.50 -23.44
C ALA A 287 7.04 11.91 -24.82
N SER A 288 7.13 11.05 -25.84
CA SER A 288 6.61 11.32 -27.20
C SER A 288 5.10 11.58 -27.23
N ILE A 289 4.33 11.06 -26.26
CA ILE A 289 2.89 11.35 -26.13
C ILE A 289 2.58 12.86 -26.03
N LYS A 290 3.55 13.68 -25.57
CA LYS A 290 3.43 15.14 -25.49
C LYS A 290 3.27 15.79 -26.88
N GLU A 291 3.63 15.08 -27.94
CA GLU A 291 3.57 15.53 -29.33
C GLU A 291 2.28 15.08 -30.04
N GLU A 292 1.50 14.18 -29.44
CA GLU A 292 0.25 13.71 -30.03
C GLU A 292 -0.82 14.82 -30.05
N THR A 293 -1.56 14.90 -31.15
CA THR A 293 -2.71 15.80 -31.30
C THR A 293 -3.95 14.98 -31.61
N VAL A 294 -5.09 15.40 -31.08
CA VAL A 294 -6.39 14.77 -31.40
C VAL A 294 -6.89 15.40 -32.70
N PRO A 295 -7.11 14.62 -33.78
CA PRO A 295 -7.73 15.16 -34.99
C PRO A 295 -9.10 15.77 -34.66
N GLU A 296 -9.42 16.91 -35.27
CA GLU A 296 -10.78 17.45 -35.19
C GLU A 296 -11.77 16.44 -35.80
N ALA A 297 -12.86 16.17 -35.07
CA ALA A 297 -13.88 15.18 -35.41
C ALA A 297 -14.85 15.65 -36.51
#